data_AF-A0AAP2REC6-F1
#
_entry.id   AF-A0AAP2REC6-F1
#
_cell.length_a   1.000
_cell.length_b   1.000
_cell.length_c   1.000
_cell.angle_alpha   90.00
_cell.angle_beta   90.00
_cell.angle_gamma   90.00
#
_symmetry.space_group_name_H-M   'P 1'
#
loop_
_entity.id
_entity.type
_entity.pdbx_description
1 polymer ?
#
loop_
_entity_poly.entity_id
_entity_poly.type
_entity_poly.pdbx_seq_one_letter_code
_entity_poly.pdbx_strand_id
1 'polypeptide(L)'
;MDILKTLSYAGTMDVLFSICKGKSKFTDIMFETELNPGILNRLLKTLIVSGILIKDLDGYHLSEKGTKVVLYTLQILNTENENKNYEALIDILSGRIQHHAEA
;
A
#
# COMPACT_ATOMS: atom_id res chain seq x y z
N MET A 1 11.89 7.19 -10.49
CA MET A 1 12.29 5.93 -9.82
C MET A 1 11.34 4.87 -10.31
N ASP A 2 11.85 3.72 -10.78
CA ASP A 2 11.02 2.65 -11.33
C ASP A 2 10.11 2.06 -10.26
N ILE A 3 8.82 1.87 -10.58
CA ILE A 3 7.82 1.40 -9.62
C ILE A 3 8.17 0.03 -9.05
N LEU A 4 8.71 -0.86 -9.88
CA LEU A 4 9.16 -2.19 -9.47
C LEU A 4 10.28 -2.12 -8.45
N LYS A 5 11.22 -1.18 -8.61
CA LYS A 5 12.32 -0.96 -7.65
C LYS A 5 11.81 -0.45 -6.30
N THR A 6 10.75 0.37 -6.32
CA THR A 6 10.10 0.81 -5.09
C THR A 6 9.42 -0.36 -4.38
N LEU A 7 8.64 -1.16 -5.12
CA LEU A 7 7.92 -2.32 -4.55
C LEU A 7 8.86 -3.41 -4.04
N SER A 8 10.00 -3.63 -4.70
CA SER A 8 10.97 -4.65 -4.31
C SER A 8 11.80 -4.29 -3.07
N TYR A 9 11.71 -3.06 -2.56
CA TYR A 9 12.44 -2.68 -1.36
C TYR A 9 11.83 -3.32 -0.11
N ALA A 10 12.66 -3.92 0.73
CA ALA A 10 12.22 -4.63 1.93
C ALA A 10 11.33 -3.76 2.84
N GLY A 11 10.22 -4.33 3.32
CA GLY A 11 9.23 -3.65 4.15
C GLY A 11 8.22 -2.77 3.38
N THR A 12 8.40 -2.56 2.07
CA THR A 12 7.44 -1.76 1.27
C THR A 12 6.07 -2.41 1.24
N MET A 13 6.01 -3.73 1.03
CA MET A 13 4.74 -4.46 0.97
C MET A 13 4.02 -4.46 2.31
N ASP A 14 4.74 -4.59 3.42
CA ASP A 14 4.15 -4.55 4.77
C ASP A 14 3.53 -3.17 5.06
N VAL A 15 4.25 -2.09 4.68
CA VAL A 15 3.73 -0.72 4.77
C VAL A 15 2.48 -0.54 3.89
N LEU A 16 2.52 -1.01 2.64
CA LEU A 16 1.38 -0.88 1.74
C LEU A 16 0.17 -1.68 2.25
N PHE A 17 0.36 -2.89 2.78
CA PHE A 17 -0.72 -3.70 3.35
C PHE A 17 -1.30 -3.13 4.64
N SER A 18 -0.47 -2.53 5.50
CA SER A 18 -0.93 -1.77 6.67
C SER A 18 -1.87 -0.64 6.25
N ILE A 19 -1.49 0.12 5.21
CA ILE A 19 -2.27 1.26 4.71
C ILE A 19 -3.47 0.83 3.84
N CYS A 20 -3.47 -0.37 3.26
CA CYS A 20 -4.61 -0.86 2.46
C CYS A 20 -5.90 -0.92 3.29
N LYS A 21 -5.79 -1.21 4.59
CA LYS A 21 -6.93 -1.34 5.50
C LYS A 21 -7.67 -0.02 5.74
N GLY A 22 -7.01 1.12 5.54
CA GLY A 22 -7.61 2.44 5.74
C GLY A 22 -6.57 3.54 5.91
N LYS A 23 -7.00 4.74 6.31
CA LYS A 23 -6.06 5.80 6.69
C LYS A 23 -5.29 5.35 7.95
N SER A 24 -3.96 5.45 7.92
CA SER A 24 -3.11 5.03 9.05
C SER A 24 -2.14 6.13 9.44
N LYS A 25 -1.92 6.34 10.75
CA LYS A 25 -0.91 7.30 11.23
C LYS A 25 0.47 6.67 11.20
N PHE A 26 1.50 7.54 11.26
CA PHE A 26 2.90 7.09 11.25
C PHE A 26 3.18 6.06 12.35
N THR A 27 2.69 6.29 13.57
CA THR A 27 2.89 5.40 14.72
C THR A 27 2.25 4.04 14.49
N ASP A 28 1.04 4.01 13.92
CA ASP A 28 0.30 2.77 13.72
C ASP A 28 1.01 1.90 12.69
N ILE A 29 1.46 2.52 11.58
CA ILE A 29 2.24 1.82 10.55
C ILE A 29 3.55 1.31 11.14
N MET A 30 4.23 2.11 11.98
CA MET A 30 5.47 1.72 12.64
C MET A 30 5.29 0.50 13.55
N PHE A 31 4.20 0.47 14.32
CA PHE A 31 3.89 -0.66 15.19
C PHE A 31 3.49 -1.90 14.39
N GLU A 32 2.64 -1.78 13.36
CA GLU A 32 2.19 -2.94 12.57
C GLU A 32 3.31 -3.55 11.72
N THR A 33 4.25 -2.74 11.24
CA THR A 33 5.34 -3.21 10.37
C THR A 33 6.63 -3.52 11.11
N GLU A 34 6.71 -3.19 12.40
CA GLU A 34 7.91 -3.29 13.24
C GLU A 34 9.14 -2.56 12.67
N LEU A 35 8.93 -1.63 11.72
CA LEU A 35 10.00 -0.84 11.11
C LEU A 35 10.45 0.27 12.05
N ASN A 36 11.77 0.50 12.12
CA ASN A 36 12.27 1.66 12.84
C ASN A 36 11.84 2.98 12.18
N PRO A 37 11.74 4.09 12.95
CA PRO A 37 11.22 5.36 12.44
C PRO A 37 11.98 5.92 11.23
N GLY A 38 13.30 5.72 11.18
CA GLY A 38 14.15 6.23 10.11
C GLY A 38 13.88 5.55 8.77
N ILE A 39 13.77 4.21 8.79
CA ILE A 39 13.43 3.41 7.61
C ILE A 39 12.01 3.70 7.16
N LEU A 40 11.04 3.70 8.08
CA LEU A 40 9.65 3.99 7.75
C LEU A 40 9.48 5.37 7.11
N ASN A 41 10.12 6.41 7.68
CA ASN A 41 10.05 7.76 7.12
C ASN A 41 10.62 7.83 5.70
N ARG A 42 11.72 7.12 5.41
CA ARG A 42 12.30 7.05 4.07
C ARG A 42 11.36 6.35 3.09
N LEU A 43 10.74 5.25 3.51
CA LEU A 43 9.77 4.50 2.71
C LEU A 43 8.55 5.36 2.38
N LEU A 44 7.91 5.94 3.39
CA LEU A 44 6.73 6.78 3.20
C LEU A 44 7.02 7.97 2.28
N LYS A 45 8.17 8.65 2.45
CA LYS A 45 8.59 9.72 1.52
C LYS A 45 8.74 9.22 0.09
N THR A 46 9.34 8.05 -0.11
CA THR A 46 9.52 7.46 -1.44
C THR A 46 8.18 7.13 -2.09
N LEU A 47 7.25 6.55 -1.32
CA LEU A 47 5.91 6.19 -1.76
C LEU A 47 5.03 7.42 -2.05
N ILE A 48 5.22 8.52 -1.33
CA ILE A 48 4.56 9.80 -1.63
C ILE A 48 5.11 10.40 -2.92
N VAL A 49 6.44 10.46 -3.06
CA VAL A 49 7.08 11.01 -4.27
C VAL A 49 6.73 10.20 -5.53
N SER A 50 6.54 8.88 -5.41
CA SER A 50 6.09 8.04 -6.52
C SER A 50 4.59 8.16 -6.83
N GLY A 51 3.84 8.92 -6.02
CA GLY A 51 2.39 9.10 -6.16
C GLY A 51 1.57 7.88 -5.75
N ILE A 52 2.14 6.95 -5.00
CA ILE A 52 1.43 5.76 -4.48
C ILE A 52 0.65 6.13 -3.21
N LEU A 53 1.24 6.93 -2.33
CA LEU A 53 0.61 7.39 -1.10
C LEU A 53 0.29 8.88 -1.16
N ILE A 54 -0.77 9.23 -0.45
CA ILE A 54 -1.13 10.60 -0.09
C ILE A 54 -1.00 10.71 1.43
N LYS A 55 -0.56 11.88 1.89
CA LYS A 55 -0.55 12.24 3.31
C LYS A 55 -1.43 13.46 3.51
N ASP A 56 -2.44 13.33 4.37
CA ASP A 56 -3.30 14.43 4.81
C ASP A 56 -3.21 14.63 6.33
N LEU A 57 -4.18 15.36 6.91
CA LEU A 57 -4.24 15.62 8.35
C LEU A 57 -4.54 14.35 9.17
N ASP A 58 -5.24 13.39 8.58
CA ASP A 58 -5.68 12.17 9.27
C ASP A 58 -4.65 11.05 9.20
N GLY A 59 -3.77 11.06 8.20
CA GLY A 59 -2.68 10.11 8.08
C GLY A 59 -2.24 9.85 6.65
N TYR A 60 -1.76 8.63 6.41
CA TYR A 60 -1.36 8.14 5.11
C TYR A 60 -2.45 7.24 4.54
N HIS A 61 -2.72 7.39 3.24
CA HIS A 61 -3.64 6.51 2.51
C HIS A 61 -3.19 6.33 1.06
N LEU A 62 -3.71 5.29 0.41
CA LEU A 62 -3.45 5.06 -1.01
C LEU A 62 -4.06 6.20 -1.86
N SER A 63 -3.32 6.60 -2.89
CA SER A 63 -3.89 7.34 -4.01
C SER A 63 -4.70 6.39 -4.93
N GLU A 64 -5.38 6.93 -5.94
CA GLU A 64 -6.00 6.09 -6.98
C GLU A 64 -4.94 5.23 -7.71
N LYS A 65 -3.80 5.84 -8.07
CA LYS A 65 -2.64 5.14 -8.64
C LYS A 65 -2.12 4.07 -7.69
N GLY A 66 -2.01 4.39 -6.40
CA GLY A 66 -1.54 3.45 -5.37
C GLY A 66 -2.46 2.26 -5.22
N THR A 67 -3.77 2.49 -5.21
CA THR A 67 -4.79 1.42 -5.16
C THR A 67 -4.62 0.44 -6.32
N LYS A 68 -4.47 0.93 -7.56
CA LYS A 68 -4.24 0.08 -8.74
C LYS A 68 -2.92 -0.70 -8.63
N VAL A 69 -1.84 -0.05 -8.22
CA VAL A 69 -0.52 -0.68 -8.07
C VAL A 69 -0.55 -1.80 -7.04
N VAL A 70 -1.16 -1.57 -5.88
CA VAL A 70 -1.25 -2.61 -4.84
C VAL A 70 -2.15 -3.75 -5.28
N LEU A 71 -3.28 -3.46 -5.93
CA LEU A 71 -4.17 -4.48 -6.48
C LEU A 71 -3.43 -5.40 -7.48
N TYR A 72 -2.72 -4.82 -8.45
CA TYR A 72 -1.94 -5.62 -9.41
C TYR A 72 -0.86 -6.44 -8.73
N THR A 73 -0.22 -5.89 -7.70
CA THR A 73 0.79 -6.62 -6.92
C THR A 73 0.17 -7.82 -6.20
N LEU A 74 -0.99 -7.64 -5.57
CA LEU A 74 -1.73 -8.73 -4.92
C LEU A 74 -2.17 -9.79 -5.91
N GLN A 75 -2.65 -9.40 -7.08
CA GLN A 75 -3.02 -10.34 -8.15
C GLN A 75 -1.82 -11.18 -8.59
N ILE A 76 -0.65 -10.56 -8.79
CA ILE A 76 0.60 -11.28 -9.10
C ILE A 76 0.95 -12.26 -7.96
N LEU A 77 0.94 -11.81 -6.71
CA LEU A 77 1.26 -12.68 -5.56
C LEU A 77 0.27 -13.84 -5.41
N ASN A 78 -1.00 -13.63 -5.75
CA ASN A 78 -2.03 -14.66 -5.75
C ASN A 78 -1.82 -15.72 -6.85
N THR A 79 -1.07 -15.40 -7.92
CA THR A 79 -0.67 -16.41 -8.92
C THR A 79 0.44 -17.34 -8.44
N GLU A 80 1.27 -16.90 -7.49
CA GLU A 80 2.45 -17.64 -7.04
C GLU A 80 2.22 -18.47 -5.77
N ASN A 81 1.16 -18.18 -5.00
CA ASN A 81 0.96 -18.76 -3.66
C ASN A 81 -0.49 -19.21 -3.44
N GLU A 82 -0.75 -20.51 -3.49
CA GLU A 82 -2.05 -21.10 -3.10
C GLU A 82 -2.35 -20.94 -1.59
N ASN A 83 -1.33 -20.68 -0.75
CA ASN A 83 -1.46 -20.66 0.72
C ASN A 83 -1.73 -19.28 1.34
N LYS A 84 -1.59 -18.18 0.59
CA LYS A 84 -1.88 -16.83 1.09
C LYS A 84 -3.11 -16.29 0.40
N ASN A 85 -4.26 -16.40 1.07
CA ASN A 85 -5.51 -15.88 0.55
C ASN A 85 -5.52 -14.34 0.68
N TYR A 86 -5.34 -13.65 -0.45
CA TYR A 86 -5.44 -12.20 -0.57
C TYR A 86 -6.82 -11.72 -1.07
N GLU A 87 -7.80 -12.62 -1.26
CA GLU A 87 -9.12 -12.33 -1.85
C GLU A 87 -9.82 -11.17 -1.14
N ALA A 88 -9.85 -11.19 0.19
CA ALA A 88 -10.47 -10.12 0.97
C ALA A 88 -9.87 -8.74 0.69
N LEU A 89 -8.54 -8.65 0.51
CA LEU A 89 -7.88 -7.37 0.17
C LEU A 89 -8.12 -6.99 -1.29
N ILE A 90 -8.11 -7.96 -2.20
CA ILE A 90 -8.41 -7.76 -3.62
C ILE A 90 -9.84 -7.21 -3.77
N ASP A 91 -10.81 -7.75 -3.05
CA ASP A 91 -12.20 -7.32 -3.07
C ASP A 91 -12.35 -5.88 -2.57
N ILE A 92 -11.71 -5.55 -1.43
CA ILE A 92 -11.71 -4.19 -0.87
C ILE A 92 -11.13 -3.19 -1.87
N LEU A 93 -9.99 -3.50 -2.49
CA LEU A 93 -9.33 -2.59 -3.41
C LEU A 93 -10.08 -2.47 -4.74
N SER A 94 -10.68 -3.56 -5.22
CA SER A 94 -11.51 -3.55 -6.42
C SER A 94 -12.77 -2.68 -6.24
N GLY A 95 -13.44 -2.79 -5.09
CA GLY A 95 -14.57 -1.94 -4.75
C GLY A 95 -14.22 -0.45 -4.71
N ARG A 96 -13.04 -0.09 -4.17
CA ARG A 96 -12.55 1.30 -4.16
C ARG A 96 -12.36 1.87 -5.56
N ILE A 97 -11.87 1.08 -6.51
CA ILE A 97 -11.70 1.52 -7.91
C ILE A 97 -13.06 1.76 -8.56
N GLN A 98 -14.04 0.89 -8.32
CA GLN A 98 -15.36 1.00 -8.94
C GLN A 98 -16.12 2.24 -8.48
N HIS A 99 -16.08 2.57 -7.18
CA HIS A 99 -16.68 3.80 -6.65
C HIS A 99 -16.04 5.09 -7.19
N HIS A 100 -14.76 5.06 -7.56
CA HIS A 100 -14.08 6.19 -8.19
C HIS A 100 -14.39 6.35 -9.68
N ALA A 101 -14.90 5.31 -10.36
CA ALA A 101 -15.30 5.39 -11.76
C ALA A 101 -16.73 5.94 -11.96
N GLU A 102 -17.52 5.98 -10.88
CA GLU A 102 -18.94 6.39 -10.88
C GLU A 102 -19.16 7.79 -10.25
N ALA A 103 -18.11 8.45 -9.76
CA ALA A 103 -18.12 9.77 -9.12
C ALA A 103 -17.49 10.86 -10.00
#